data_AF-A0A2K2RC84-F1
#
_entry.id   AF-A0A2K2RC84-F1
#
_cell.length_a   1.000
_cell.length_b   1.000
_cell.length_c   1.000
_cell.angle_alpha   90.00
_cell.angle_beta   90.00
_cell.angle_gamma   90.00
#
_symmetry.space_group_name_H-M   'P 1'
#
loop_
_entity.id
_entity.type
_entity.pdbx_description
1 polymer ?
#
loop_
_entity_poly.entity_id
_entity_poly.type
_entity_poly.pdbx_seq_one_letter_code
_entity_poly.pdbx_strand_id
1 'polypeptide(L)'
;MSEAQGSGARGFPAFAARRGGRARGQSFWAKAWAEAMEDVWPEEGPLKKGRSLARTGRIGPITVSTGRVAAEVHGGEETYRTQLTLTVLDDDEWDLLWEKTAGRPAETGALLAGDLPEDLLEAVEDARVRMLPGYGDLDADCDCDALDHPCPHATALAYQLSWLLDTDPWLLVLIRGRGEQEAVEELKSAVLLRALAGDDEDGEPGETGEGGSRPEATAGTPDPDAYAAQRAAYSRPTTALPALPPLPEPPTAPEEPLTGIEADPLDRLAADAALHARELLAHVHGFGAAPPEPLDLWQDTVRLAATHPDPRAVQRLREGCGRPGEDLDRAAAAWRTGGRAALETLEHSWTPPEQQAARARTALTTAWEAEELPPIDVDGNHWTLTGRDLQLRLGRDGRWYPYRRRDDRWWPAGPPSAGPAEALADLTGPAAGENAGDGLP
;
A
#
# COMPACT_ATOMS: atom_id res chain seq x y z
N MET A 1 19.28 24.21 15.71
CA MET A 1 17.89 24.61 15.38
C MET A 1 17.59 24.18 13.95
N SER A 2 17.31 22.90 13.73
CA SER A 2 16.69 22.39 12.49
C SER A 2 16.34 20.90 12.68
N GLU A 3 15.22 20.62 13.35
CA GLU A 3 14.65 19.26 13.51
C GLU A 3 13.14 19.25 13.21
N ALA A 4 12.66 20.17 12.36
CA ALA A 4 11.22 20.37 12.14
C ALA A 4 10.79 20.19 10.67
N GLN A 5 11.49 19.37 9.89
CA GLN A 5 11.12 19.04 8.51
C GLN A 5 10.99 17.52 8.39
N GLY A 6 9.83 17.00 8.78
CA GLY A 6 9.47 15.57 8.72
C GLY A 6 8.15 15.21 9.42
N SER A 7 7.68 16.03 10.34
CA SER A 7 6.46 15.74 11.11
C SER A 7 5.21 15.85 10.24
N GLY A 8 4.61 14.73 9.86
CA GLY A 8 3.25 14.61 9.30
C GLY A 8 2.14 15.06 10.27
N ALA A 9 2.23 16.28 10.80
CA ALA A 9 1.29 16.83 11.75
C ALA A 9 -0.07 17.08 11.09
N ARG A 10 -1.15 16.66 11.78
CA ARG A 10 -2.53 16.74 11.30
C ARG A 10 -3.34 17.67 12.21
N GLY A 11 -4.00 18.64 11.60
CA GLY A 11 -4.87 19.60 12.28
C GLY A 11 -6.34 19.19 12.17
N PHE A 12 -7.05 19.26 13.29
CA PHE A 12 -8.47 18.95 13.39
C PHE A 12 -9.24 20.17 13.90
N PRO A 13 -10.41 20.48 13.31
CA PRO A 13 -11.22 21.60 13.76
C PRO A 13 -11.72 21.39 15.19
N ALA A 14 -11.89 22.51 15.91
CA ALA A 14 -12.47 22.50 17.25
C ALA A 14 -13.85 21.82 17.27
N PHE A 15 -14.10 20.99 18.29
CA PHE A 15 -15.42 20.39 18.47
C PHE A 15 -16.41 21.40 19.05
N ALA A 16 -17.61 21.51 18.45
CA ALA A 16 -18.66 22.38 18.96
C ALA A 16 -19.20 21.96 20.34
N ALA A 17 -19.72 22.94 21.09
CA ALA A 17 -20.36 22.72 22.38
C ALA A 17 -21.60 21.81 22.27
N ARG A 18 -21.83 20.96 23.28
CA ARG A 18 -22.85 19.91 23.21
C ARG A 18 -23.70 19.78 24.46
N ARG A 19 -25.03 19.76 24.28
CA ARG A 19 -26.02 19.43 25.32
C ARG A 19 -26.83 18.15 25.06
N GLY A 20 -26.57 17.39 23.98
CA GLY A 20 -27.23 16.10 23.68
C GLY A 20 -26.83 15.45 22.33
N GLY A 21 -27.28 14.21 22.07
CA GLY A 21 -27.10 13.42 20.81
C GLY A 21 -26.29 12.11 20.96
N ARG A 22 -26.00 11.40 19.83
CA ARG A 22 -25.20 10.13 19.81
C ARG A 22 -23.87 10.24 20.56
N ALA A 23 -23.57 9.31 21.45
CA ALA A 23 -22.32 9.33 22.20
C ALA A 23 -21.10 9.34 21.26
N ARG A 24 -20.02 10.01 21.69
CA ARG A 24 -18.70 10.00 21.02
C ARG A 24 -17.75 9.15 21.85
N GLY A 25 -16.64 8.78 21.25
CA GLY A 25 -15.70 7.80 21.77
C GLY A 25 -16.38 6.45 21.90
N GLN A 26 -16.99 5.97 20.82
CA GLN A 26 -17.79 4.75 20.81
C GLN A 26 -17.21 3.65 19.92
N SER A 27 -16.32 4.00 18.98
CA SER A 27 -15.52 3.01 18.25
C SER A 27 -14.66 2.21 19.24
N PHE A 28 -14.23 1.03 18.82
CA PHE A 28 -13.33 0.21 19.61
C PHE A 28 -12.08 1.00 20.03
N TRP A 29 -11.36 1.57 19.06
CA TRP A 29 -10.14 2.34 19.32
C TRP A 29 -10.35 3.54 20.23
N ALA A 30 -11.49 4.20 20.13
CA ALA A 30 -11.81 5.30 21.02
C ALA A 30 -12.05 4.86 22.47
N LYS A 31 -12.74 3.72 22.67
CA LYS A 31 -12.95 3.14 24.00
C LYS A 31 -11.64 2.62 24.58
N ALA A 32 -10.87 1.88 23.79
CA ALA A 32 -9.58 1.32 24.19
C ALA A 32 -8.59 2.43 24.60
N TRP A 33 -8.56 3.55 23.86
CA TRP A 33 -7.81 4.74 24.28
C TRP A 33 -8.34 5.34 25.59
N ALA A 34 -9.65 5.51 25.71
CA ALA A 34 -10.27 6.09 26.91
C ALA A 34 -9.99 5.24 28.16
N GLU A 35 -10.12 3.92 28.05
CA GLU A 35 -9.82 2.98 29.13
C GLU A 35 -8.33 3.03 29.50
N ALA A 36 -7.44 2.96 28.50
CA ALA A 36 -6.00 3.03 28.74
C ALA A 36 -5.57 4.35 29.40
N MET A 37 -6.12 5.51 28.99
CA MET A 37 -5.81 6.78 29.67
C MET A 37 -6.38 6.87 31.09
N GLU A 38 -7.53 6.25 31.36
CA GLU A 38 -8.15 6.22 32.70
C GLU A 38 -7.35 5.31 33.65
N ASP A 39 -6.74 4.24 33.13
CA ASP A 39 -5.81 3.38 33.88
C ASP A 39 -4.49 4.10 34.21
N VAL A 40 -3.98 4.92 33.28
CA VAL A 40 -2.78 5.75 33.52
C VAL A 40 -3.06 6.86 34.54
N TRP A 41 -4.25 7.46 34.51
CA TRP A 41 -4.65 8.55 35.39
C TRP A 41 -5.88 8.19 36.22
N PRO A 42 -5.74 7.40 37.30
CA PRO A 42 -6.87 6.79 38.02
C PRO A 42 -7.70 7.77 38.86
N GLU A 43 -7.30 9.04 38.98
CA GLU A 43 -8.01 10.03 39.79
C GLU A 43 -9.34 10.45 39.15
N GLU A 44 -10.46 9.99 39.71
CA GLU A 44 -11.80 10.26 39.15
C GLU A 44 -12.17 11.75 39.10
N GLY A 45 -11.64 12.57 40.00
CA GLY A 45 -11.96 14.00 40.12
C GLY A 45 -11.59 14.78 38.85
N PRO A 46 -10.31 14.81 38.46
CA PRO A 46 -9.86 15.40 37.19
C PRO A 46 -10.56 14.79 35.98
N LEU A 47 -10.69 13.46 35.89
CA LEU A 47 -11.36 12.78 34.77
C LEU A 47 -12.81 13.23 34.58
N LYS A 48 -13.58 13.35 35.67
CA LYS A 48 -14.98 13.82 35.61
C LYS A 48 -15.08 15.27 35.15
N LYS A 49 -14.20 16.15 35.65
CA LYS A 49 -14.12 17.55 35.21
C LYS A 49 -13.71 17.63 33.73
N GLY A 50 -12.74 16.82 33.31
CA GLY A 50 -12.27 16.70 31.93
C GLY A 50 -13.37 16.27 30.96
N ARG A 51 -14.12 15.21 31.28
CA ARG A 51 -15.30 14.77 30.48
C ARG A 51 -16.34 15.88 30.32
N SER A 52 -16.58 16.65 31.38
CA SER A 52 -17.50 17.79 31.32
C SER A 52 -16.95 18.87 30.40
N LEU A 53 -15.68 19.26 30.58
CA LEU A 53 -15.01 20.30 29.81
C LEU A 53 -14.92 19.95 28.31
N ALA A 54 -14.58 18.71 27.95
CA ALA A 54 -14.48 18.25 26.56
C ALA A 54 -15.76 18.51 25.75
N ARG A 55 -16.94 18.56 26.42
CA ARG A 55 -18.25 18.77 25.78
C ARG A 55 -18.67 20.24 25.69
N THR A 56 -17.89 21.15 26.26
CA THR A 56 -18.27 22.58 26.36
C THR A 56 -17.94 23.39 25.12
N GLY A 57 -17.22 22.82 24.15
CA GLY A 57 -16.76 23.52 22.95
C GLY A 57 -15.67 24.56 23.21
N ARG A 58 -14.94 24.40 24.32
CA ARG A 58 -13.87 25.31 24.76
C ARG A 58 -12.46 24.84 24.38
N ILE A 59 -12.33 23.68 23.77
CA ILE A 59 -11.05 23.22 23.21
C ILE A 59 -11.00 23.69 21.77
N GLY A 60 -9.92 24.40 21.42
CA GLY A 60 -9.66 24.89 20.08
C GLY A 60 -9.30 23.77 19.09
N PRO A 61 -8.78 24.13 17.91
CA PRO A 61 -8.25 23.15 16.97
C PRO A 61 -7.20 22.25 17.64
N ILE A 62 -7.25 20.95 17.31
CA ILE A 62 -6.34 19.95 17.85
C ILE A 62 -5.28 19.66 16.80
N THR A 63 -4.01 19.64 17.20
CA THR A 63 -2.91 19.18 16.35
C THR A 63 -2.41 17.84 16.89
N VAL A 64 -2.34 16.85 16.02
CA VAL A 64 -1.77 15.53 16.30
C VAL A 64 -0.51 15.37 15.48
N SER A 65 0.58 14.98 16.11
CA SER A 65 1.88 14.69 15.50
C SER A 65 2.54 13.52 16.23
N THR A 66 3.66 13.03 15.70
CA THR A 66 4.51 12.05 16.37
C THR A 66 4.76 12.41 17.84
N GLY A 67 4.36 11.51 18.74
CA GLY A 67 4.49 11.62 20.19
C GLY A 67 3.69 12.73 20.86
N ARG A 68 2.84 13.47 20.15
CA ARG A 68 2.27 14.73 20.67
C ARG A 68 0.86 15.02 20.18
N VAL A 69 0.00 15.40 21.12
CA VAL A 69 -1.31 16.01 20.85
C VAL A 69 -1.39 17.35 21.54
N ALA A 70 -1.74 18.43 20.83
CA ALA A 70 -1.77 19.77 21.39
C ALA A 70 -3.05 20.52 21.01
N ALA A 71 -3.54 21.35 21.93
CA ALA A 71 -4.64 22.28 21.68
C ALA A 71 -4.60 23.46 22.66
N GLU A 72 -5.23 24.56 22.27
CA GLU A 72 -5.55 25.66 23.18
C GLU A 72 -6.90 25.39 23.86
N VAL A 73 -6.94 25.52 25.18
CA VAL A 73 -8.14 25.24 25.99
C VAL A 73 -8.57 26.51 26.71
N HIS A 74 -9.82 26.93 26.49
CA HIS A 74 -10.36 28.16 27.04
C HIS A 74 -10.98 27.92 28.42
N GLY A 75 -10.40 28.53 29.45
CA GLY A 75 -10.86 28.46 30.83
C GLY A 75 -11.34 29.82 31.34
N GLY A 76 -12.60 30.15 31.10
CA GLY A 76 -13.13 31.47 31.49
C GLY A 76 -12.66 32.54 30.50
N GLU A 77 -11.88 33.51 30.97
CA GLU A 77 -11.27 34.57 30.13
C GLU A 77 -9.84 34.24 29.69
N GLU A 78 -9.25 33.16 30.23
CA GLU A 78 -7.88 32.74 29.91
C GLU A 78 -7.86 31.57 28.92
N THR A 79 -6.74 31.45 28.19
CA THR A 79 -6.46 30.36 27.25
C THR A 79 -5.20 29.66 27.68
N TYR A 80 -5.27 28.35 27.87
CA TYR A 80 -4.17 27.51 28.30
C TYR A 80 -3.65 26.66 27.14
N ARG A 81 -2.33 26.62 26.96
CA ARG A 81 -1.69 25.65 26.06
C ARG A 81 -1.66 24.31 26.75
N THR A 82 -2.30 23.34 26.14
CA THR A 82 -2.42 21.99 26.68
C THR A 82 -1.82 21.01 25.69
N GLN A 83 -0.98 20.12 26.18
CA GLN A 83 -0.30 19.10 25.42
C GLN A 83 -0.37 17.75 26.13
N LEU A 84 -0.55 16.70 25.35
CA LEU A 84 -0.28 15.33 25.74
C LEU A 84 0.97 14.87 25.03
N THR A 85 1.83 14.16 25.76
CA THR A 85 3.03 13.52 25.21
C THR A 85 2.91 12.03 25.40
N LEU A 86 3.08 11.26 24.33
CA LEU A 86 3.07 9.80 24.35
C LEU A 86 4.44 9.30 23.88
N THR A 87 4.95 8.23 24.48
CA THR A 87 6.21 7.62 24.01
C THR A 87 6.04 7.11 22.59
N VAL A 88 7.02 7.41 21.74
CA VAL A 88 7.09 6.94 20.36
C VAL A 88 7.78 5.58 20.33
N LEU A 89 7.31 4.68 19.48
CA LEU A 89 7.99 3.40 19.24
C LEU A 89 9.23 3.66 18.39
N ASP A 90 10.34 3.00 18.72
CA ASP A 90 11.55 3.06 17.90
C ASP A 90 11.42 2.18 16.63
N ASP A 91 12.43 2.28 15.75
CA ASP A 91 12.39 1.59 14.46
C ASP A 91 12.40 0.06 14.63
N ASP A 92 13.10 -0.47 15.64
CA ASP A 92 13.15 -1.91 15.92
C ASP A 92 11.78 -2.41 16.45
N GLU A 93 11.11 -1.61 17.28
CA GLU A 93 9.75 -1.89 17.77
C GLU A 93 8.72 -1.89 16.62
N TRP A 94 8.83 -0.96 15.67
CA TRP A 94 7.99 -0.94 14.47
C TRP A 94 8.25 -2.13 13.56
N ASP A 95 9.52 -2.45 13.29
CA ASP A 95 9.91 -3.60 12.47
C ASP A 95 9.34 -4.90 13.06
N LEU A 96 9.45 -5.09 14.38
CA LEU A 96 8.90 -6.26 15.06
C LEU A 96 7.38 -6.31 14.99
N LEU A 97 6.68 -5.18 15.17
CA LEU A 97 5.23 -5.11 15.03
C LEU A 97 4.79 -5.51 13.61
N TRP A 98 5.47 -5.01 12.57
CA TRP A 98 5.14 -5.35 11.19
C TRP A 98 5.51 -6.77 10.82
N GLU A 99 6.59 -7.33 11.37
CA GLU A 99 6.89 -8.75 11.25
C GLU A 99 5.76 -9.63 11.80
N LYS A 100 5.25 -9.32 13.02
CA LYS A 100 4.13 -10.05 13.64
C LYS A 100 2.81 -9.83 12.93
N THR A 101 2.59 -8.65 12.38
CA THR A 101 1.38 -8.31 11.62
C THR A 101 1.38 -8.99 10.25
N ALA A 102 2.52 -9.06 9.58
CA ALA A 102 2.67 -9.73 8.27
C ALA A 102 2.39 -11.23 8.34
N GLY A 103 2.52 -11.85 9.51
CA GLY A 103 2.08 -13.23 9.77
C GLY A 103 0.57 -13.42 9.89
N ARG A 104 -0.21 -12.35 9.83
CA ARG A 104 -1.66 -12.35 10.02
C ARG A 104 -2.37 -11.76 8.78
N PRO A 105 -2.86 -12.61 7.86
CA PRO A 105 -3.35 -12.15 6.56
C PRO A 105 -4.59 -11.24 6.61
N ALA A 106 -5.49 -11.43 7.58
CA ALA A 106 -6.71 -10.64 7.69
C ALA A 106 -6.41 -9.19 8.10
N GLU A 107 -5.53 -9.02 9.08
CA GLU A 107 -5.07 -7.77 9.65
C GLU A 107 -4.20 -7.02 8.65
N THR A 108 -3.28 -7.73 8.00
CA THR A 108 -2.51 -7.20 6.87
C THR A 108 -3.44 -6.69 5.77
N GLY A 109 -4.43 -7.48 5.38
CA GLY A 109 -5.43 -7.11 4.37
C GLY A 109 -6.20 -5.84 4.76
N ALA A 110 -6.65 -5.74 6.02
CA ALA A 110 -7.37 -4.58 6.52
C ALA A 110 -6.50 -3.30 6.50
N LEU A 111 -5.25 -3.40 6.98
CA LEU A 111 -4.28 -2.30 7.02
C LEU A 111 -3.94 -1.78 5.62
N LEU A 112 -3.63 -2.67 4.68
CA LEU A 112 -3.36 -2.30 3.28
C LEU A 112 -4.55 -1.63 2.60
N ALA A 113 -5.74 -1.93 3.11
CA ALA A 113 -6.98 -1.40 2.60
C ALA A 113 -7.40 -0.11 3.35
N GLY A 114 -6.58 0.37 4.29
CA GLY A 114 -6.75 1.66 4.99
C GLY A 114 -7.54 1.58 6.29
N ASP A 115 -7.87 0.39 6.79
CA ASP A 115 -8.55 0.21 8.08
C ASP A 115 -7.52 -0.20 9.15
N LEU A 116 -7.67 0.31 10.39
CA LEU A 116 -6.90 -0.17 11.54
C LEU A 116 -7.73 -1.25 12.27
N PRO A 117 -7.48 -2.56 12.04
CA PRO A 117 -8.30 -3.64 12.60
C PRO A 117 -8.08 -3.78 14.11
N GLU A 118 -9.13 -4.12 14.85
CA GLU A 118 -9.08 -4.30 16.33
C GLU A 118 -8.08 -5.41 16.72
N ASP A 119 -8.04 -6.47 15.91
CA ASP A 119 -7.16 -7.63 16.07
C ASP A 119 -5.67 -7.30 15.89
N LEU A 120 -5.32 -6.09 15.43
CA LEU A 120 -3.94 -5.59 15.44
C LEU A 120 -3.34 -5.64 16.86
N LEU A 121 -4.15 -5.51 17.91
CA LEU A 121 -3.67 -5.60 19.28
C LEU A 121 -3.01 -6.95 19.61
N GLU A 122 -3.38 -8.03 18.92
CA GLU A 122 -2.70 -9.32 19.10
C GLU A 122 -1.26 -9.27 18.56
N ALA A 123 -1.05 -8.63 17.42
CA ALA A 123 0.30 -8.43 16.86
C ALA A 123 1.14 -7.48 17.74
N VAL A 124 0.50 -6.47 18.33
CA VAL A 124 1.13 -5.56 19.31
C VAL A 124 1.60 -6.34 20.54
N GLU A 125 0.78 -7.26 21.06
CA GLU A 125 1.15 -8.12 22.19
C GLU A 125 2.30 -9.08 21.85
N ASP A 126 2.24 -9.74 20.69
CA ASP A 126 3.31 -10.64 20.24
C ASP A 126 4.65 -9.92 20.03
N ALA A 127 4.59 -8.70 19.50
CA ALA A 127 5.75 -7.83 19.33
C ALA A 127 6.23 -7.25 20.66
N ARG A 128 5.47 -7.42 21.75
CA ARG A 128 5.76 -6.86 23.09
C ARG A 128 5.93 -5.35 23.10
N VAL A 129 5.31 -4.68 22.13
CA VAL A 129 5.25 -3.22 22.03
C VAL A 129 3.93 -2.73 22.62
N ARG A 130 3.76 -1.40 22.71
CA ARG A 130 2.52 -0.80 23.23
C ARG A 130 1.96 0.17 22.21
N MET A 131 0.77 -0.13 21.69
CA MET A 131 0.04 0.81 20.84
C MET A 131 -0.76 1.82 21.69
N LEU A 132 -1.43 1.35 22.74
CA LEU A 132 -2.21 2.17 23.69
C LEU A 132 -1.35 2.61 24.88
N PRO A 133 -1.67 3.76 25.51
CA PRO A 133 -0.85 4.31 26.60
C PRO A 133 -0.80 3.37 27.81
N GLY A 134 0.41 3.13 28.33
CA GLY A 134 0.62 2.45 29.60
C GLY A 134 1.09 3.38 30.73
N TYR A 135 1.31 2.82 31.93
CA TYR A 135 1.87 3.59 33.04
C TYR A 135 3.25 4.19 32.67
N GLY A 136 3.41 5.51 32.87
CA GLY A 136 4.62 6.24 32.53
C GLY A 136 4.81 6.54 31.03
N ASP A 137 3.85 6.17 30.20
CA ASP A 137 3.92 6.33 28.74
C ASP A 137 3.20 7.59 28.25
N LEU A 138 2.15 8.00 28.99
CA LEU A 138 1.34 9.19 28.70
C LEU A 138 1.57 10.25 29.78
N ASP A 139 2.04 11.42 29.34
CA ASP A 139 2.20 12.59 30.18
C ASP A 139 1.39 13.78 29.66
N ALA A 140 1.11 14.73 30.54
CA ALA A 140 0.32 15.91 30.27
C ALA A 140 1.08 17.18 30.66
N ASP A 141 1.12 18.16 29.76
CA ASP A 141 1.66 19.49 30.04
C ASP A 141 0.58 20.54 29.81
N CYS A 142 0.36 21.41 30.79
CA CYS A 142 -0.63 22.48 30.70
C CYS A 142 -0.17 23.68 31.52
N ASP A 143 -0.17 24.87 30.91
CA ASP A 143 0.26 26.11 31.55
C ASP A 143 -0.77 26.74 32.52
N CYS A 144 -1.71 25.94 33.03
CA CYS A 144 -2.69 26.38 34.03
C CYS A 144 -2.19 26.20 35.47
N ASP A 145 -2.66 27.04 36.40
CA ASP A 145 -2.28 26.99 37.82
C ASP A 145 -2.99 25.88 38.64
N ALA A 146 -3.51 24.84 37.97
CA ALA A 146 -4.20 23.75 38.66
C ALA A 146 -3.22 22.88 39.46
N LEU A 147 -3.64 22.47 40.67
CA LEU A 147 -2.86 21.55 41.51
C LEU A 147 -3.02 20.07 41.11
N ASP A 148 -4.05 19.74 40.33
CA ASP A 148 -4.34 18.38 39.84
C ASP A 148 -3.39 18.04 38.67
N HIS A 149 -2.73 16.86 38.69
CA HIS A 149 -1.96 16.32 37.54
C HIS A 149 -2.44 14.90 37.17
N PRO A 150 -2.99 14.69 35.96
CA PRO A 150 -3.26 15.69 34.94
C PRO A 150 -4.38 16.67 35.35
N CYS A 151 -4.32 17.90 34.84
CA CYS A 151 -5.38 18.87 35.08
C CYS A 151 -6.66 18.55 34.25
N PRO A 152 -7.81 19.19 34.56
CA PRO A 152 -9.02 19.03 33.77
C PRO A 152 -8.87 19.38 32.28
N HIS A 153 -7.96 20.28 31.91
CA HIS A 153 -7.72 20.65 30.50
C HIS A 153 -7.05 19.50 29.74
N ALA A 154 -6.01 18.90 30.33
CA ALA A 154 -5.29 17.76 29.74
C ALA A 154 -6.19 16.53 29.60
N THR A 155 -6.93 16.18 30.65
CA THR A 155 -7.91 15.08 30.57
C THR A 155 -8.99 15.35 29.52
N ALA A 156 -9.46 16.59 29.38
CA ALA A 156 -10.42 16.95 28.34
C ALA A 156 -9.85 16.82 26.92
N LEU A 157 -8.58 17.19 26.70
CA LEU A 157 -7.89 16.97 25.43
C LEU A 157 -7.75 15.47 25.14
N ALA A 158 -7.41 14.65 26.14
CA ALA A 158 -7.28 13.20 26.00
C ALA A 158 -8.62 12.53 25.63
N TYR A 159 -9.73 12.98 26.22
CA TYR A 159 -11.06 12.53 25.78
C TYR A 159 -11.40 13.00 24.36
N GLN A 160 -11.01 14.21 23.95
CA GLN A 160 -11.26 14.64 22.58
C GLN A 160 -10.40 13.91 21.55
N LEU A 161 -9.20 13.42 21.92
CA LEU A 161 -8.46 12.49 21.09
C LEU A 161 -9.25 11.19 20.85
N SER A 162 -9.89 10.62 21.88
CA SER A 162 -10.78 9.46 21.70
C SER A 162 -11.89 9.73 20.66
N TRP A 163 -12.38 10.97 20.56
CA TRP A 163 -13.41 11.32 19.59
C TRP A 163 -12.87 11.46 18.16
N LEU A 164 -11.59 11.80 18.01
CA LEU A 164 -10.93 11.76 16.71
C LEU A 164 -10.75 10.30 16.24
N LEU A 165 -10.43 9.39 17.18
CA LEU A 165 -10.31 7.95 16.92
C LEU A 165 -11.64 7.26 16.52
N ASP A 166 -12.79 7.89 16.75
CA ASP A 166 -14.07 7.41 16.18
C ASP A 166 -14.07 7.47 14.64
N THR A 167 -13.34 8.43 14.06
CA THR A 167 -13.35 8.72 12.63
C THR A 167 -12.04 8.31 11.96
N ASP A 168 -10.93 8.39 12.69
CA ASP A 168 -9.59 8.18 12.15
C ASP A 168 -8.71 7.45 13.18
N PRO A 169 -8.72 6.10 13.18
CA PRO A 169 -7.93 5.32 14.13
C PRO A 169 -6.42 5.35 13.82
N TRP A 170 -6.01 5.67 12.59
CA TRP A 170 -4.59 5.81 12.20
C TRP A 170 -3.84 6.90 12.97
N LEU A 171 -4.56 7.77 13.67
CA LEU A 171 -3.94 8.70 14.62
C LEU A 171 -3.17 8.00 15.75
N LEU A 172 -3.50 6.76 16.12
CA LEU A 172 -2.71 5.98 17.07
C LEU A 172 -1.32 5.67 16.50
N VAL A 173 -1.26 5.23 15.25
CA VAL A 173 0.00 4.93 14.54
C VAL A 173 0.83 6.21 14.37
N LEU A 174 0.18 7.32 14.01
CA LEU A 174 0.83 8.63 13.91
C LEU A 174 1.45 9.08 15.23
N ILE A 175 0.69 9.01 16.33
CA ILE A 175 1.21 9.41 17.65
C ILE A 175 2.33 8.47 18.09
N ARG A 176 2.28 7.18 17.73
CA ARG A 176 3.36 6.23 17.99
C ARG A 176 4.57 6.35 17.07
N GLY A 177 4.51 7.21 16.05
CA GLY A 177 5.68 7.66 15.31
C GLY A 177 5.71 7.37 13.82
N ARG A 178 4.67 6.75 13.26
CA ARG A 178 4.61 6.44 11.82
C ARG A 178 3.44 7.11 11.13
N GLY A 179 3.70 7.75 10.00
CA GLY A 179 2.63 8.20 9.12
C GLY A 179 1.88 7.01 8.51
N GLU A 180 0.62 7.18 8.13
CA GLU A 180 -0.18 6.10 7.51
C GLU A 180 0.53 5.50 6.28
N GLN A 181 1.02 6.34 5.37
CA GLN A 181 1.73 5.88 4.17
C GLN A 181 3.03 5.15 4.50
N GLU A 182 3.78 5.67 5.48
CA GLU A 182 5.04 5.08 5.95
C GLU A 182 4.79 3.69 6.56
N ALA A 183 3.84 3.58 7.49
CA ALA A 183 3.44 2.32 8.11
C ALA A 183 2.97 1.27 7.07
N VAL A 184 2.20 1.70 6.06
CA VAL A 184 1.74 0.80 4.99
C VAL A 184 2.90 0.30 4.12
N GLU A 185 3.88 1.16 3.80
CA GLU A 185 5.06 0.73 3.03
C GLU A 185 6.00 -0.18 3.83
N GLU A 186 6.18 0.08 5.12
CA GLU A 186 6.91 -0.80 6.03
C GLU A 186 6.23 -2.17 6.14
N LEU A 187 4.90 -2.20 6.32
CA LEU A 187 4.14 -3.45 6.34
C LEU A 187 4.26 -4.24 5.04
N LYS A 188 4.16 -3.58 3.88
CA LYS A 188 4.38 -4.24 2.56
C LYS A 188 5.76 -4.88 2.48
N SER A 189 6.77 -4.19 3.00
CA SER A 189 8.15 -4.68 3.03
C SER A 189 8.27 -5.92 3.93
N ALA A 190 7.65 -5.90 5.13
CA ALA A 190 7.62 -7.05 6.03
C ALA A 190 6.91 -8.27 5.40
N VAL A 191 5.77 -8.06 4.73
CA VAL A 191 5.05 -9.12 4.00
C VAL A 191 5.91 -9.73 2.90
N LEU A 192 6.62 -8.90 2.13
CA LEU A 192 7.53 -9.37 1.08
C LEU A 192 8.68 -10.19 1.68
N LEU A 193 9.31 -9.70 2.75
CA LEU A 193 10.41 -10.41 3.42
C LEU A 193 9.96 -11.77 3.95
N ARG A 194 8.77 -11.84 4.56
CA ARG A 194 8.19 -13.11 5.02
C ARG A 194 7.95 -14.09 3.86
N ALA A 195 7.39 -13.62 2.76
CA ALA A 195 7.17 -14.45 1.57
C ALA A 195 8.48 -14.99 0.97
N LEU A 196 9.59 -14.27 1.13
CA LEU A 196 10.93 -14.70 0.72
C LEU A 196 11.59 -15.68 1.72
N ALA A 197 11.25 -15.58 3.01
CA ALA A 197 11.80 -16.41 4.08
C ALA A 197 11.21 -17.84 4.12
N GLY A 198 10.03 -18.06 3.53
CA GLY A 198 9.41 -19.39 3.46
C GLY A 198 8.84 -19.90 4.79
N ASP A 199 8.58 -19.00 5.74
CA ASP A 199 8.03 -19.32 7.06
C ASP A 199 6.51 -19.55 6.99
N ASP A 200 6.13 -20.69 6.41
CA ASP A 200 4.82 -21.32 6.61
C ASP A 200 4.89 -22.18 7.89
N GLU A 201 4.75 -21.56 9.06
CA GLU A 201 4.34 -22.30 10.26
C GLU A 201 2.81 -22.43 10.28
N ASP A 202 2.38 -23.68 10.51
CA ASP A 202 1.02 -24.19 10.44
C ASP A 202 -0.03 -23.34 11.20
N GLY A 203 -1.15 -23.07 10.54
CA GLY A 203 -2.36 -22.52 11.17
C GLY A 203 -3.63 -23.00 10.46
N GLU A 204 -4.33 -23.97 11.07
CA GLU A 204 -5.64 -24.47 10.62
C GLU A 204 -6.69 -23.34 10.54
N PRO A 205 -7.61 -23.35 9.55
CA PRO A 205 -8.66 -22.35 9.44
C PRO A 205 -9.79 -22.64 10.44
N GLY A 206 -9.86 -21.84 11.51
CA GLY A 206 -10.98 -21.76 12.42
C GLY A 206 -12.18 -21.03 11.81
N GLU A 207 -13.36 -21.61 11.95
CA GLU A 207 -14.64 -21.09 11.48
C GLU A 207 -15.14 -19.88 12.30
N THR A 208 -16.00 -19.11 11.62
CA THR A 208 -17.06 -18.20 12.10
C THR A 208 -16.70 -16.72 12.34
N GLY A 209 -17.47 -15.84 11.69
CA GLY A 209 -17.50 -14.41 11.99
C GLY A 209 -18.10 -13.56 10.86
N GLU A 210 -19.40 -13.34 10.90
CA GLU A 210 -20.18 -12.58 9.91
C GLU A 210 -19.87 -11.07 9.89
N GLY A 211 -19.95 -10.50 8.68
CA GLY A 211 -20.56 -9.17 8.48
C GLY A 211 -19.66 -7.96 8.66
N GLY A 212 -19.29 -7.33 7.54
CA GLY A 212 -18.68 -6.00 7.59
C GLY A 212 -18.41 -5.43 6.20
N SER A 213 -19.41 -4.74 5.66
CA SER A 213 -19.31 -3.94 4.43
C SER A 213 -18.17 -2.91 4.53
N ARG A 214 -17.35 -2.82 3.47
CA ARG A 214 -16.33 -1.78 3.25
C ARG A 214 -16.71 -0.82 2.11
N PRO A 215 -16.10 0.38 2.05
CA PRO A 215 -16.76 1.61 1.64
C PRO A 215 -16.45 2.04 0.20
N GLU A 216 -17.30 2.94 -0.29
CA GLU A 216 -17.18 3.65 -1.56
C GLU A 216 -15.90 4.49 -1.65
N ALA A 217 -15.08 4.22 -2.67
CA ALA A 217 -14.09 5.14 -3.20
C ALA A 217 -14.71 5.95 -4.35
N THR A 218 -14.80 7.26 -4.17
CA THR A 218 -15.26 8.22 -5.20
C THR A 218 -14.19 8.45 -6.26
N ALA A 219 -14.46 8.03 -7.50
CA ALA A 219 -13.73 8.52 -8.67
C ALA A 219 -14.67 8.61 -9.89
N GLY A 220 -14.97 9.85 -10.29
CA GLY A 220 -15.61 10.26 -11.55
C GLY A 220 -17.10 9.92 -11.67
N THR A 221 -17.95 10.88 -12.03
CA THR A 221 -19.39 10.64 -12.29
C THR A 221 -19.56 9.62 -13.41
N PRO A 222 -19.94 8.36 -13.13
CA PRO A 222 -20.14 7.36 -14.16
C PRO A 222 -21.58 7.45 -14.68
N ASP A 223 -21.76 6.94 -15.89
CA ASP A 223 -23.05 6.80 -16.55
C ASP A 223 -24.10 6.12 -15.63
N PRO A 224 -25.31 6.68 -15.45
CA PRO A 224 -26.40 6.06 -14.68
C PRO A 224 -26.69 4.61 -15.08
N ASP A 225 -26.44 4.23 -16.33
CA ASP A 225 -26.66 2.86 -16.81
C ASP A 225 -25.58 1.87 -16.30
N ALA A 226 -24.37 2.35 -15.97
CA ALA A 226 -23.31 1.53 -15.38
C ALA A 226 -23.65 1.09 -13.95
N TYR A 227 -24.32 1.96 -13.18
CA TYR A 227 -24.75 1.66 -11.81
C TYR A 227 -25.84 0.58 -11.79
N ALA A 228 -26.73 0.57 -12.78
CA ALA A 228 -27.76 -0.45 -12.91
C ALA A 228 -27.17 -1.84 -13.20
N ALA A 229 -26.14 -1.92 -14.07
CA ALA A 229 -25.45 -3.16 -14.39
C ALA A 229 -24.65 -3.73 -13.21
N GLN A 230 -23.94 -2.87 -12.47
CA GLN A 230 -23.18 -3.25 -11.28
C GLN A 230 -24.12 -3.75 -10.17
N ARG A 231 -25.21 -3.02 -9.89
CA ARG A 231 -26.19 -3.42 -8.87
C ARG A 231 -26.85 -4.76 -9.21
N ALA A 232 -27.11 -5.03 -10.49
CA ALA A 232 -27.62 -6.32 -10.95
C ALA A 232 -26.59 -7.45 -10.79
N ALA A 233 -25.30 -7.17 -10.98
CA ALA A 233 -24.21 -8.14 -10.77
C ALA A 233 -24.02 -8.47 -9.28
N TYR A 234 -24.00 -7.47 -8.40
CA TYR A 234 -23.87 -7.65 -6.94
C TYR A 234 -25.13 -8.19 -6.26
N SER A 235 -26.30 -8.11 -6.91
CA SER A 235 -27.53 -8.75 -6.42
C SER A 235 -27.65 -10.24 -6.81
N ARG A 236 -26.70 -10.79 -7.58
CA ARG A 236 -26.73 -12.21 -7.93
C ARG A 236 -26.45 -13.04 -6.67
N PRO A 237 -27.26 -14.08 -6.39
CA PRO A 237 -26.96 -15.01 -5.31
C PRO A 237 -25.55 -15.58 -5.47
N THR A 238 -24.79 -15.62 -4.37
CA THR A 238 -23.46 -16.23 -4.34
C THR A 238 -23.60 -17.70 -4.70
N THR A 239 -23.11 -18.11 -5.86
CA THR A 239 -22.98 -19.53 -6.20
C THR A 239 -21.77 -20.07 -5.45
N ALA A 240 -21.97 -21.13 -4.66
CA ALA A 240 -20.86 -21.84 -4.03
C ALA A 240 -19.86 -22.29 -5.11
N LEU A 241 -18.57 -22.10 -4.83
CA LEU A 241 -17.53 -22.62 -5.71
C LEU A 241 -17.68 -24.14 -5.83
N PRO A 242 -17.51 -24.71 -7.04
CA PRO A 242 -17.46 -26.15 -7.19
C PRO A 242 -16.34 -26.73 -6.31
N ALA A 243 -16.58 -27.90 -5.72
CA ALA A 243 -15.54 -28.61 -4.98
C ALA A 243 -14.33 -28.85 -5.88
N LEU A 244 -13.12 -28.65 -5.34
CA LEU A 244 -11.89 -28.96 -6.07
C LEU A 244 -11.91 -30.44 -6.50
N PRO A 245 -11.51 -30.75 -7.74
CA PRO A 245 -11.36 -32.14 -8.14
C PRO A 245 -10.34 -32.83 -7.22
N PRO A 246 -10.50 -34.13 -6.93
CA PRO A 246 -9.53 -34.86 -6.13
C PRO A 246 -8.15 -34.77 -6.79
N LEU A 247 -7.13 -34.43 -6.00
CA LEU A 247 -5.76 -34.44 -6.47
C LEU A 247 -5.40 -35.87 -6.90
N PRO A 248 -4.74 -36.05 -8.06
CA PRO A 248 -4.21 -37.36 -8.42
C PRO A 248 -3.19 -37.80 -7.35
N GLU A 249 -3.12 -39.11 -7.10
CA GLU A 249 -2.10 -39.65 -6.20
C GLU A 249 -0.71 -39.23 -6.70
N PRO A 250 0.13 -38.66 -5.83
CA PRO A 250 1.46 -38.23 -6.24
C PRO A 250 2.24 -39.45 -6.72
N PRO A 251 2.91 -39.38 -7.89
CA PRO A 251 3.76 -40.47 -8.33
C PRO A 251 4.87 -40.69 -7.30
N THR A 252 5.21 -41.95 -7.03
CA THR A 252 6.35 -42.31 -6.20
C THR A 252 7.60 -41.59 -6.73
N ALA A 253 8.16 -40.67 -5.94
CA ALA A 253 9.36 -39.95 -6.33
C ALA A 253 10.51 -40.95 -6.53
N PRO A 254 11.19 -40.94 -7.68
CA PRO A 254 12.36 -41.80 -7.87
C PRO A 254 13.49 -41.35 -6.93
N GLU A 255 14.19 -42.31 -6.31
CA GLU A 255 15.31 -42.06 -5.39
C GLU A 255 16.52 -41.38 -6.07
N GLU A 256 16.58 -41.41 -7.41
CA GLU A 256 17.55 -40.70 -8.23
C GLU A 256 16.83 -39.95 -9.37
N PRO A 257 17.28 -38.74 -9.76
CA PRO A 257 16.70 -38.02 -10.89
C PRO A 257 16.91 -38.82 -12.19
N LEU A 258 15.84 -39.41 -12.72
CA LEU A 258 15.82 -40.33 -13.87
C LEU A 258 16.35 -39.74 -15.19
N THR A 259 16.56 -38.43 -15.29
CA THR A 259 16.79 -37.73 -16.56
C THR A 259 17.91 -36.68 -16.55
N GLY A 260 18.65 -36.52 -15.44
CA GLY A 260 19.63 -35.44 -15.31
C GLY A 260 19.01 -34.03 -15.29
N ILE A 261 17.70 -33.94 -15.08
CA ILE A 261 16.96 -32.70 -14.87
C ILE A 261 17.03 -32.40 -13.37
N GLU A 262 17.57 -31.23 -13.01
CA GLU A 262 17.62 -30.74 -11.63
C GLU A 262 16.19 -30.63 -11.05
N ALA A 263 16.04 -30.83 -9.74
CA ALA A 263 14.71 -30.83 -9.09
C ALA A 263 14.00 -29.46 -9.18
N ASP A 264 14.74 -28.37 -9.05
CA ASP A 264 14.22 -26.99 -9.08
C ASP A 264 13.50 -26.64 -10.42
N PRO A 265 14.05 -26.95 -11.61
CA PRO A 265 13.32 -26.85 -12.87
C PRO A 265 12.00 -27.63 -12.95
N LEU A 266 11.91 -28.79 -12.30
CA LEU A 266 10.71 -29.64 -12.37
C LEU A 266 9.55 -29.04 -11.54
N ASP A 267 9.83 -28.56 -10.34
CA ASP A 267 8.83 -27.92 -9.47
C ASP A 267 8.25 -26.67 -10.13
N ARG A 268 9.09 -25.92 -10.87
CA ARG A 268 8.65 -24.75 -11.64
C ARG A 268 7.77 -25.12 -12.83
N LEU A 269 8.11 -26.17 -13.57
CA LEU A 269 7.25 -26.68 -14.64
C LEU A 269 5.88 -27.13 -14.09
N ALA A 270 5.86 -27.75 -12.92
CA ALA A 270 4.61 -28.13 -12.25
C ALA A 270 3.78 -26.91 -11.82
N ALA A 271 4.41 -25.90 -11.20
CA ALA A 271 3.75 -24.66 -10.81
C ALA A 271 3.20 -23.89 -12.02
N ASP A 272 3.95 -23.84 -13.12
CA ASP A 272 3.55 -23.19 -14.36
C ASP A 272 2.36 -23.91 -15.02
N ALA A 273 2.42 -25.25 -15.08
CA ALA A 273 1.31 -26.07 -15.56
C ALA A 273 0.03 -25.85 -14.73
N ALA A 274 0.15 -25.70 -13.41
CA ALA A 274 -0.97 -25.41 -12.53
C ALA A 274 -1.57 -24.02 -12.78
N LEU A 275 -0.74 -22.98 -12.98
CA LEU A 275 -1.20 -21.63 -13.33
C LEU A 275 -1.92 -21.61 -14.69
N HIS A 276 -1.34 -22.27 -15.71
CA HIS A 276 -1.97 -22.37 -17.02
C HIS A 276 -3.31 -23.14 -16.97
N ALA A 277 -3.37 -24.23 -16.21
CA ALA A 277 -4.61 -24.98 -15.99
C ALA A 277 -5.69 -24.11 -15.31
N ARG A 278 -5.30 -23.26 -14.35
CA ARG A 278 -6.20 -22.30 -13.71
C ARG A 278 -6.75 -21.28 -14.70
N GLU A 279 -5.92 -20.73 -15.57
CA GLU A 279 -6.35 -19.76 -16.59
C GLU A 279 -7.29 -20.39 -17.62
N LEU A 280 -6.97 -21.62 -18.07
CA LEU A 280 -7.85 -22.40 -18.93
C LEU A 280 -9.21 -22.68 -18.26
N LEU A 281 -9.20 -23.05 -16.98
CA LEU A 281 -10.41 -23.29 -16.21
C LEU A 281 -11.25 -22.01 -16.07
N ALA A 282 -10.61 -20.86 -15.79
CA ALA A 282 -11.28 -19.56 -15.73
C ALA A 282 -11.94 -19.20 -17.07
N HIS A 283 -11.26 -19.46 -18.19
CA HIS A 283 -11.86 -19.28 -19.52
C HIS A 283 -13.07 -20.20 -19.75
N VAL A 284 -12.98 -21.49 -19.39
CA VAL A 284 -14.10 -22.44 -19.48
C VAL A 284 -15.31 -21.98 -18.67
N HIS A 285 -15.09 -21.30 -17.53
CA HIS A 285 -16.14 -20.70 -16.71
C HIS A 285 -16.61 -19.31 -17.16
N GLY A 286 -16.11 -18.81 -18.30
CA GLY A 286 -16.58 -17.55 -18.91
C GLY A 286 -15.93 -16.28 -18.33
N PHE A 287 -14.84 -16.41 -17.55
CA PHE A 287 -14.09 -15.26 -17.02
C PHE A 287 -13.11 -14.65 -18.04
N GLY A 288 -13.08 -15.13 -19.28
CA GLY A 288 -12.22 -14.59 -20.34
C GLY A 288 -12.81 -14.80 -21.74
N ALA A 289 -12.60 -13.83 -22.63
CA ALA A 289 -13.14 -13.85 -24.00
C ALA A 289 -12.47 -14.88 -24.92
N ALA A 290 -11.23 -15.28 -24.61
CA ALA A 290 -10.44 -16.25 -25.35
C ALA A 290 -9.59 -17.08 -24.37
N PRO A 291 -9.18 -18.30 -24.75
CA PRO A 291 -8.24 -19.09 -23.95
C PRO A 291 -6.88 -18.37 -23.88
N PRO A 292 -6.11 -18.55 -22.78
CA PRO A 292 -4.74 -18.06 -22.71
C PRO A 292 -3.93 -18.62 -23.88
N GLU A 293 -3.37 -17.74 -24.70
CA GLU A 293 -2.57 -18.17 -25.84
C GLU A 293 -1.21 -18.69 -25.33
N PRO A 294 -0.76 -19.88 -25.76
CA PRO A 294 0.54 -20.41 -25.37
C PRO A 294 1.67 -19.43 -25.67
N LEU A 295 2.65 -19.38 -24.78
CA LEU A 295 3.87 -18.61 -25.02
C LEU A 295 4.71 -19.33 -26.08
N ASP A 296 5.27 -18.56 -27.00
CA ASP A 296 6.33 -19.08 -27.85
C ASP A 296 7.62 -19.31 -27.04
N LEU A 297 8.58 -20.04 -27.63
CA LEU A 297 9.84 -20.37 -26.95
C LEU A 297 10.58 -19.13 -26.43
N TRP A 298 10.52 -18.03 -27.18
CA TRP A 298 11.22 -16.81 -26.80
C TRP A 298 10.51 -16.09 -25.67
N GLN A 299 9.19 -15.91 -25.75
CA GLN A 299 8.37 -15.35 -24.68
C GLN A 299 8.53 -16.15 -23.39
N ASP A 300 8.59 -17.47 -23.50
CA ASP A 300 8.80 -18.35 -22.36
C ASP A 300 10.20 -18.21 -21.75
N THR A 301 11.23 -18.12 -22.59
CA THR A 301 12.61 -17.82 -22.17
C THR A 301 12.69 -16.49 -21.42
N VAL A 302 12.02 -15.46 -21.93
CA VAL A 302 11.95 -14.13 -21.30
C VAL A 302 11.22 -14.19 -19.96
N ARG A 303 10.08 -14.85 -19.91
CA ARG A 303 9.30 -15.06 -18.68
C ARG A 303 10.12 -15.76 -17.61
N LEU A 304 10.83 -16.84 -17.97
CA LEU A 304 11.71 -17.56 -17.06
C LEU A 304 12.85 -16.64 -16.58
N ALA A 305 13.54 -15.95 -17.49
CA ALA A 305 14.59 -14.99 -17.11
C ALA A 305 14.07 -13.83 -16.22
N ALA A 306 12.80 -13.48 -16.34
CA ALA A 306 12.16 -12.43 -15.55
C ALA A 306 11.78 -12.86 -14.12
N THR A 307 11.46 -14.14 -13.93
CA THR A 307 10.79 -14.67 -12.72
C THR A 307 11.61 -15.71 -11.96
N HIS A 308 12.72 -16.20 -12.53
CA HIS A 308 13.58 -17.18 -11.89
C HIS A 308 14.39 -16.54 -10.76
N PRO A 309 14.36 -17.07 -9.52
CA PRO A 309 15.10 -16.50 -8.41
C PRO A 309 16.60 -16.79 -8.48
N ASP A 310 17.01 -17.94 -9.04
CA ASP A 310 18.43 -18.31 -9.18
C ASP A 310 19.10 -17.57 -10.36
N PRO A 311 20.12 -16.72 -10.11
CA PRO A 311 20.89 -16.06 -11.15
C PRO A 311 21.61 -17.01 -12.12
N ARG A 312 21.94 -18.24 -11.70
CA ARG A 312 22.61 -19.25 -12.55
C ARG A 312 21.71 -19.73 -13.68
N ALA A 313 20.42 -19.89 -13.40
CA ALA A 313 19.43 -20.24 -14.41
C ALA A 313 19.29 -19.11 -15.45
N VAL A 314 19.24 -17.86 -15.00
CA VAL A 314 19.21 -16.69 -15.88
C VAL A 314 20.46 -16.64 -16.76
N GLN A 315 21.63 -16.92 -16.19
CA GLN A 315 22.89 -16.98 -16.94
C GLN A 315 22.88 -18.08 -18.01
N ARG A 316 22.38 -19.28 -17.68
CA ARG A 316 22.18 -20.36 -18.66
C ARG A 316 21.21 -19.97 -19.77
N LEU A 317 20.12 -19.27 -19.46
CA LEU A 317 19.17 -18.76 -20.44
C LEU A 317 19.83 -17.72 -21.36
N ARG A 318 20.65 -16.80 -20.81
CA ARG A 318 21.44 -15.86 -21.63
C ARG A 318 22.35 -16.59 -22.62
N GLU A 319 23.03 -17.64 -22.17
CA GLU A 319 23.93 -18.44 -23.01
C GLU A 319 23.17 -19.29 -24.05
N GLY A 320 21.96 -19.76 -23.72
CA GLY A 320 21.18 -20.70 -24.52
C GLY A 320 20.08 -20.09 -25.40
N CYS A 321 19.69 -18.82 -25.19
CA CYS A 321 18.54 -18.21 -25.89
C CYS A 321 18.78 -17.88 -27.37
N GLY A 322 20.02 -17.98 -27.84
CA GLY A 322 20.38 -17.67 -29.24
C GLY A 322 20.26 -16.19 -29.60
N ARG A 323 20.12 -15.30 -28.61
CA ARG A 323 20.12 -13.83 -28.76
C ARG A 323 21.22 -13.22 -27.88
N PRO A 324 21.65 -11.97 -28.14
CA PRO A 324 22.53 -11.25 -27.22
C PRO A 324 21.94 -11.21 -25.81
N GLY A 325 22.77 -11.44 -24.78
CA GLY A 325 22.30 -11.48 -23.39
C GLY A 325 21.59 -10.19 -22.94
N GLU A 326 22.03 -9.04 -23.43
CA GLU A 326 21.38 -7.75 -23.19
C GLU A 326 19.95 -7.67 -23.74
N ASP A 327 19.67 -8.35 -24.85
CA ASP A 327 18.34 -8.37 -25.44
C ASP A 327 17.38 -9.18 -24.56
N LEU A 328 17.87 -10.29 -23.97
CA LEU A 328 17.14 -11.06 -22.97
C LEU A 328 16.92 -10.23 -21.69
N ASP A 329 17.93 -9.51 -21.22
CA ASP A 329 17.82 -8.68 -20.02
C ASP A 329 16.80 -7.57 -20.17
N ARG A 330 16.78 -6.92 -21.33
CA ARG A 330 15.81 -5.87 -21.67
C ARG A 330 14.41 -6.44 -21.81
N ALA A 331 14.26 -7.59 -22.45
CA ALA A 331 12.98 -8.30 -22.56
C ALA A 331 12.46 -8.75 -21.20
N ALA A 332 13.33 -9.28 -20.34
CA ALA A 332 12.99 -9.68 -18.97
C ALA A 332 12.60 -8.47 -18.10
N ALA A 333 13.27 -7.32 -18.28
CA ALA A 333 12.88 -6.07 -17.64
C ALA A 333 11.47 -5.61 -18.08
N ALA A 334 11.15 -5.72 -19.37
CA ALA A 334 9.81 -5.39 -19.86
C ALA A 334 8.77 -6.36 -19.28
N TRP A 335 9.06 -7.66 -19.25
CA TRP A 335 8.17 -8.66 -18.67
C TRP A 335 7.89 -8.39 -17.19
N ARG A 336 8.88 -7.96 -16.41
CA ARG A 336 8.68 -7.60 -14.99
C ARG A 336 7.75 -6.41 -14.81
N THR A 337 7.74 -5.43 -15.72
CA THR A 337 6.91 -4.22 -15.56
C THR A 337 5.48 -4.40 -16.07
N GLY A 338 5.24 -5.23 -17.09
CA GLY A 338 3.88 -5.41 -17.64
C GLY A 338 3.65 -6.71 -18.40
N GLY A 339 4.42 -7.76 -18.08
CA GLY A 339 4.24 -9.10 -18.62
C GLY A 339 4.34 -9.18 -20.15
N ARG A 340 3.49 -10.02 -20.75
CA ARG A 340 3.47 -10.25 -22.20
C ARG A 340 3.19 -8.98 -23.02
N ALA A 341 2.30 -8.11 -22.54
CA ALA A 341 1.95 -6.87 -23.25
C ALA A 341 3.12 -5.88 -23.28
N ALA A 342 3.92 -5.81 -22.20
CA ALA A 342 5.14 -5.03 -22.17
C ALA A 342 6.20 -5.57 -23.14
N LEU A 343 6.38 -6.90 -23.18
CA LEU A 343 7.29 -7.54 -24.14
C LEU A 343 6.89 -7.26 -25.59
N GLU A 344 5.59 -7.39 -25.90
CA GLU A 344 5.07 -7.09 -27.24
C GLU A 344 5.33 -5.62 -27.62
N THR A 345 5.11 -4.69 -26.68
CA THR A 345 5.36 -3.25 -26.85
C THR A 345 6.86 -2.91 -26.99
N LEU A 346 7.73 -3.71 -26.38
CA LEU A 346 9.18 -3.57 -26.54
C LEU A 346 9.62 -3.97 -27.96
N GLU A 347 9.09 -5.09 -28.48
CA GLU A 347 9.57 -5.75 -29.69
C GLU A 347 8.87 -5.28 -30.98
N HIS A 348 7.61 -4.84 -30.88
CA HIS A 348 6.79 -4.53 -32.06
C HIS A 348 6.25 -3.11 -32.02
N SER A 349 6.62 -2.31 -33.01
CA SER A 349 5.99 -1.03 -33.29
C SER A 349 4.70 -1.20 -34.08
N TRP A 350 3.72 -0.32 -33.84
CA TRP A 350 2.47 -0.27 -34.59
C TRP A 350 1.94 1.16 -34.71
N THR A 351 1.00 1.39 -35.62
CA THR A 351 0.42 2.73 -35.82
C THR A 351 -0.97 2.80 -35.18
N PRO A 352 -1.13 3.53 -34.06
CA PRO A 352 -2.44 3.72 -33.44
C PRO A 352 -3.38 4.57 -34.30
N PRO A 353 -4.71 4.39 -34.19
CA PRO A 353 -5.67 5.24 -34.88
C PRO A 353 -5.44 6.72 -34.57
N GLU A 354 -5.59 7.59 -35.58
CA GLU A 354 -5.33 9.02 -35.45
C GLU A 354 -6.10 9.67 -34.28
N GLN A 355 -7.33 9.21 -34.04
CA GLN A 355 -8.15 9.70 -32.93
C GLN A 355 -7.53 9.37 -31.56
N GLN A 356 -6.94 8.18 -31.40
CA GLN A 356 -6.29 7.76 -30.16
C GLN A 356 -5.01 8.58 -29.93
N ALA A 357 -4.21 8.77 -30.98
CA ALA A 357 -3.01 9.61 -30.92
C ALA A 357 -3.37 11.08 -30.60
N ALA A 358 -4.43 11.62 -31.20
CA ALA A 358 -4.89 12.99 -30.92
C ALA A 358 -5.34 13.14 -29.46
N ARG A 359 -6.14 12.20 -28.93
CA ARG A 359 -6.58 12.21 -27.52
C ARG A 359 -5.39 12.16 -26.56
N ALA A 360 -4.42 11.30 -26.82
CA ALA A 360 -3.21 11.19 -26.01
C ALA A 360 -2.36 12.47 -26.03
N ARG A 361 -2.28 13.17 -27.19
CA ARG A 361 -1.57 14.46 -27.29
C ARG A 361 -2.26 15.51 -26.44
N THR A 362 -3.59 15.63 -26.55
CA THR A 362 -4.38 16.55 -25.73
C THR A 362 -4.21 16.26 -24.23
N ALA A 363 -4.19 14.99 -23.84
CA ALA A 363 -3.97 14.60 -22.45
C ALA A 363 -2.60 15.07 -21.92
N LEU A 364 -1.52 14.89 -22.70
CA LEU A 364 -0.19 15.39 -22.35
C LEU A 364 -0.14 16.92 -22.25
N THR A 365 -0.69 17.63 -23.24
CA THR A 365 -0.71 19.10 -23.24
C THR A 365 -1.58 19.69 -22.13
N THR A 366 -2.59 18.97 -21.65
CA THR A 366 -3.46 19.42 -20.56
C THR A 366 -2.82 19.20 -19.20
N ALA A 367 -2.09 18.08 -19.04
CA ALA A 367 -1.46 17.71 -17.77
C ALA A 367 -0.17 18.50 -17.49
N TRP A 368 0.48 19.04 -18.53
CA TRP A 368 1.67 19.88 -18.39
C TRP A 368 1.38 21.34 -18.72
N GLU A 369 2.00 22.25 -17.98
CA GLU A 369 2.06 23.64 -18.39
C GLU A 369 2.72 23.70 -19.77
N ALA A 370 2.05 24.32 -20.75
CA ALA A 370 2.41 24.24 -22.17
C ALA A 370 3.82 24.76 -22.49
N GLU A 371 4.46 25.49 -21.56
CA GLU A 371 5.81 26.03 -21.67
C GLU A 371 6.91 25.09 -21.11
N GLU A 372 6.54 23.97 -20.45
CA GLU A 372 7.47 23.02 -19.83
C GLU A 372 7.58 21.66 -20.54
N LEU A 373 6.66 21.34 -21.46
CA LEU A 373 6.68 20.06 -22.16
C LEU A 373 7.78 20.04 -23.24
N PRO A 374 8.79 19.15 -23.14
CA PRO A 374 9.80 19.04 -24.20
C PRO A 374 9.17 18.60 -25.53
N PRO A 375 9.77 18.96 -26.67
CA PRO A 375 9.25 18.57 -27.97
C PRO A 375 9.13 17.04 -28.08
N ILE A 376 7.96 16.56 -28.48
CA ILE A 376 7.67 15.13 -28.62
C ILE A 376 7.76 14.75 -30.10
N ASP A 377 8.72 13.89 -30.42
CA ASP A 377 8.80 13.22 -31.71
C ASP A 377 7.97 11.93 -31.67
N VAL A 378 7.05 11.78 -32.63
CA VAL A 378 6.07 10.68 -32.62
C VAL A 378 6.26 9.83 -33.87
N ASP A 379 6.64 8.57 -33.66
CA ASP A 379 6.73 7.54 -34.68
C ASP A 379 5.81 6.36 -34.30
N GLY A 380 4.64 6.28 -34.94
CA GLY A 380 3.62 5.28 -34.62
C GLY A 380 3.19 5.33 -33.15
N ASN A 381 3.44 4.23 -32.43
CA ASN A 381 3.17 4.07 -31.01
C ASN A 381 4.32 4.54 -30.11
N HIS A 382 5.45 5.02 -30.65
CA HIS A 382 6.61 5.50 -29.89
C HIS A 382 6.64 7.03 -29.86
N TRP A 383 6.62 7.57 -28.64
CA TRP A 383 6.55 9.01 -28.38
C TRP A 383 7.80 9.41 -27.61
N THR A 384 8.76 9.99 -28.32
CA THR A 384 10.08 10.31 -27.79
C THR A 384 10.13 11.76 -27.34
N LEU A 385 10.42 12.00 -26.06
CA LEU A 385 10.60 13.34 -25.52
C LEU A 385 12.02 13.80 -25.81
N THR A 386 12.18 14.56 -26.90
CA THR A 386 13.48 15.03 -27.35
C THR A 386 14.10 15.97 -26.31
N GLY A 387 15.29 15.61 -25.80
CA GLY A 387 16.01 16.35 -24.77
C GLY A 387 15.93 15.81 -23.33
N ARG A 388 15.16 14.74 -23.07
CA ARG A 388 15.06 14.12 -21.74
C ARG A 388 15.44 12.64 -21.70
N ASP A 389 15.82 12.04 -22.83
CA ASP A 389 16.15 10.61 -22.92
C ASP A 389 15.02 9.71 -22.39
N LEU A 390 13.78 10.14 -22.62
CA LEU A 390 12.55 9.42 -22.27
C LEU A 390 11.74 9.11 -23.52
N GLN A 391 11.11 7.93 -23.52
CA GLN A 391 10.18 7.51 -24.56
C GLN A 391 8.97 6.84 -23.92
N LEU A 392 7.78 7.22 -24.36
CA LEU A 392 6.56 6.50 -24.05
C LEU A 392 6.19 5.60 -25.20
N ARG A 393 5.67 4.40 -24.90
CA ARG A 393 5.15 3.49 -25.91
C ARG A 393 3.73 3.09 -25.60
N LEU A 394 2.84 3.22 -26.57
CA LEU A 394 1.46 2.76 -26.45
C LEU A 394 1.36 1.28 -26.81
N GLY A 395 0.93 0.46 -25.86
CA GLY A 395 0.64 -0.95 -26.06
C GLY A 395 -0.72 -1.19 -26.73
N ARG A 396 -0.90 -2.38 -27.31
CA ARG A 396 -2.18 -2.79 -27.92
C ARG A 396 -3.29 -3.04 -26.90
N ASP A 397 -2.90 -3.23 -25.65
CA ASP A 397 -3.76 -3.25 -24.47
C ASP A 397 -4.28 -1.85 -24.06
N GLY A 398 -3.82 -0.81 -24.75
CA GLY A 398 -4.23 0.58 -24.51
C GLY A 398 -3.48 1.28 -23.38
N ARG A 399 -2.46 0.64 -22.79
CA ARG A 399 -1.64 1.22 -21.71
C ARG A 399 -0.38 1.90 -22.23
N TRP A 400 0.16 2.83 -21.44
CA TRP A 400 1.37 3.58 -21.76
C TRP A 400 2.55 3.04 -20.97
N TYR A 401 3.58 2.60 -21.69
CA TYR A 401 4.78 1.98 -21.16
C TYR A 401 5.93 2.99 -21.18
N PRO A 402 6.51 3.33 -20.01
CA PRO A 402 7.63 4.28 -19.92
C PRO A 402 8.98 3.63 -20.21
N TYR A 403 9.82 4.32 -20.97
CA TYR A 403 11.19 3.92 -21.31
C TYR A 403 12.18 5.06 -21.09
N ARG A 404 13.42 4.70 -20.69
CA ARG A 404 14.55 5.62 -20.56
C ARG A 404 15.73 5.13 -21.40
N ARG A 405 16.46 6.04 -22.02
CA ARG A 405 17.63 5.71 -22.84
C ARG A 405 18.83 5.37 -21.95
N ARG A 406 19.48 4.23 -22.21
CA ARG A 406 20.77 3.80 -21.62
C ARG A 406 21.60 3.16 -22.73
N ASP A 407 22.84 3.61 -22.91
CA ASP A 407 23.78 3.09 -23.93
C ASP A 407 23.15 2.97 -25.34
N ASP A 408 22.53 4.05 -25.80
CA ASP A 408 21.79 4.14 -27.09
C ASP A 408 20.61 3.16 -27.26
N ARG A 409 20.16 2.53 -26.18
CA ARG A 409 19.00 1.61 -26.17
C ARG A 409 17.91 2.10 -25.21
N TRP A 410 16.66 1.86 -25.58
CA TRP A 410 15.50 2.17 -24.72
C TRP A 410 15.24 1.03 -23.74
N TRP A 411 15.26 1.33 -22.45
CA TRP A 411 15.00 0.37 -21.37
C TRP A 411 13.69 0.69 -20.66
N PRO A 412 12.86 -0.31 -20.30
CA PRO A 412 11.68 -0.10 -19.46
C PRO A 412 12.05 0.63 -18.17
N ALA A 413 11.25 1.63 -17.80
CA ALA A 413 11.59 2.55 -16.72
C ALA A 413 10.49 2.68 -15.65
N GLY A 414 9.47 1.82 -15.69
CA GLY A 414 8.37 1.82 -14.72
C GLY A 414 7.21 0.92 -15.15
N PRO A 415 6.17 0.77 -14.31
CA PRO A 415 4.95 0.06 -14.65
C PRO A 415 4.15 0.80 -15.74
N PRO A 416 3.23 0.12 -16.44
CA PRO A 416 2.36 0.75 -17.42
C PRO A 416 1.22 1.52 -16.77
N SER A 417 0.91 2.70 -17.31
CA SER A 417 -0.14 3.59 -16.80
C SER A 417 -1.32 3.70 -17.79
N ALA A 418 -2.47 4.17 -17.31
CA ALA A 418 -3.66 4.31 -18.16
C ALA A 418 -3.55 5.52 -19.10
N GLY A 419 -2.85 6.56 -18.66
CA GLY A 419 -2.63 7.79 -19.43
C GLY A 419 -1.15 8.06 -19.72
N PRO A 420 -0.84 8.78 -20.81
CA PRO A 420 0.55 9.14 -21.13
C PRO A 420 1.11 10.18 -20.14
N ALA A 421 0.27 11.01 -19.54
CA ALA A 421 0.70 12.01 -18.56
C ALA A 421 1.14 11.36 -17.24
N GLU A 422 0.37 10.38 -16.77
CA GLU A 422 0.66 9.57 -15.58
C GLU A 422 1.98 8.81 -15.77
N ALA A 423 2.14 8.12 -16.91
CA ALA A 423 3.37 7.40 -17.25
C ALA A 423 4.62 8.30 -17.29
N LEU A 424 4.45 9.60 -17.55
CA LEU A 424 5.56 10.55 -17.54
C LEU A 424 5.80 11.20 -16.16
N ALA A 425 4.75 11.45 -15.39
CA ALA A 425 4.88 11.98 -14.03
C ALA A 425 5.79 11.06 -13.19
N ASP A 426 5.56 9.75 -13.27
CA ASP A 426 6.36 8.72 -12.60
C ASP A 426 7.85 8.75 -13.00
N LEU A 427 8.17 9.20 -14.23
CA LEU A 427 9.54 9.30 -14.73
C LEU A 427 10.27 10.59 -14.33
N THR A 428 9.52 11.62 -13.90
CA THR A 428 10.04 12.97 -13.58
C THR A 428 10.12 13.28 -12.07
N GLY A 429 9.61 12.39 -11.22
CA GLY A 429 9.88 12.42 -9.77
C GLY A 429 11.39 12.26 -9.48
N PRO A 430 11.88 12.71 -8.31
CA PRO A 430 13.31 12.62 -7.97
C PRO A 430 13.78 11.17 -8.10
N ALA A 431 14.79 10.96 -8.94
CA ALA A 431 15.36 9.64 -9.18
C ALA A 431 15.90 9.07 -7.87
N ALA A 432 15.35 7.93 -7.43
CA ALA A 432 15.92 7.15 -6.35
C ALA A 432 17.33 6.68 -6.78
N GLY A 433 18.35 7.28 -6.18
CA GLY A 433 19.65 6.68 -5.94
C GLY A 433 20.61 6.51 -7.12
N GLU A 434 21.21 7.60 -7.59
CA GLU A 434 22.59 7.57 -8.13
C GLU A 434 23.47 8.49 -7.27
N ASN A 435 23.89 7.99 -6.10
CA ASN A 435 25.05 8.54 -5.40
C ASN A 435 26.29 7.73 -5.83
N ALA A 436 26.86 8.13 -6.97
CA ALA A 436 28.26 7.91 -7.25
C ALA A 436 29.07 8.94 -6.46
N GLY A 437 29.78 8.48 -5.43
CA GLY A 437 30.70 9.26 -4.63
C GLY A 437 31.97 8.46 -4.40
N ASP A 438 32.74 8.31 -5.48
CA ASP A 438 34.14 7.89 -5.45
C ASP A 438 34.96 8.96 -4.72
N GLY A 439 35.78 8.57 -3.73
CA GLY A 439 36.58 9.52 -2.95
C GLY A 439 37.15 8.98 -1.64
N LEU A 440 38.16 8.11 -1.75
CA LEU A 440 39.23 7.94 -0.75
C LEU A 440 40.49 8.63 -1.32
N PRO A 441 41.49 9.02 -0.50
CA PRO A 441 41.81 8.51 0.84
C PRO A 441 41.51 9.44 2.02
#